data_AF-A0A954S8N3-F1
#
_entry.id   AF-A0A954S8N3-F1
#
_cell.length_a   1.000
_cell.length_b   1.000
_cell.length_c   1.000
_cell.angle_alpha   90.00
_cell.angle_beta   90.00
_cell.angle_gamma   90.00
#
_symmetry.space_group_name_H-M   'P 1'
#
loop_
_entity.id
_entity.type
_entity.pdbx_description
1 polymer ?
#
loop_
_entity_poly.entity_id
_entity_poly.type
_entity_poly.pdbx_seq_one_letter_code
_entity_poly.pdbx_strand_id
1 'polypeptide(L)'
;MSAKSRQRFECRRAAPSPGQSRRGVVMVIAAILLILVFAFLAFSVDVGYMALTKSQLQNAADAAAFAGSYEIGNAPAVVRQAAIETAFENNAAGSPVVVPDADVELGVFDYVTKEFVVNELSPNAVRVTTRVNERRLFFAPVLKHYNFDMDASAIAMLNPRDIVFVVDLSGSMNDDTEPCWATSEINAKFAAQGYPTVANPLMADVFSDFGFGSYPGVTQHVGEPLGVSLTSTAIAEMTQDDGPLAAAGMPAQYQILVDDDEYVRKEKAYRWMIDNQIAVIMPNAKPTPDSSVK
;
A
#
# COMPACT_ATOMS: atom_id res chain seq x y z
N MET A 1 -41.92 20.23 -117.24
CA MET A 1 -42.64 19.80 -116.01
C MET A 1 -41.64 19.20 -115.03
N SER A 2 -41.41 19.93 -113.94
CA SER A 2 -40.89 19.56 -112.61
C SER A 2 -40.02 18.30 -112.44
N ALA A 3 -38.71 18.50 -112.23
CA ALA A 3 -37.83 17.54 -111.58
C ALA A 3 -37.46 18.08 -110.19
N LYS A 4 -37.90 17.38 -109.14
CA LYS A 4 -37.75 17.75 -107.72
C LYS A 4 -36.28 17.86 -107.30
N SER A 5 -35.93 19.00 -106.70
CA SER A 5 -34.64 19.24 -106.06
C SER A 5 -34.50 18.43 -104.77
N ARG A 6 -33.37 17.74 -104.61
CA ARG A 6 -33.02 16.97 -103.41
C ARG A 6 -32.54 17.93 -102.31
N GLN A 7 -33.29 18.05 -101.22
CA GLN A 7 -32.82 18.72 -100.01
C GLN A 7 -31.81 17.83 -99.28
N ARG A 8 -30.56 18.29 -99.16
CA ARG A 8 -29.56 17.71 -98.27
C ARG A 8 -29.86 18.17 -96.84
N PHE A 9 -30.16 17.22 -95.95
CA PHE A 9 -30.23 17.47 -94.52
C PHE A 9 -28.81 17.67 -93.98
N GLU A 10 -28.45 18.90 -93.65
CA GLU A 10 -27.25 19.20 -92.86
C GLU A 10 -27.53 18.89 -91.40
N CYS A 11 -26.81 17.91 -90.86
CA CYS A 11 -26.86 17.52 -89.47
C CYS A 11 -26.15 18.59 -88.61
N ARG A 12 -26.91 19.56 -88.07
CA ARG A 12 -26.38 20.51 -87.07
C ARG A 12 -26.04 19.73 -85.79
N ARG A 13 -24.75 19.48 -85.55
CA ARG A 13 -24.27 19.04 -84.23
C ARG A 13 -24.51 20.17 -83.24
N ALA A 14 -25.43 19.97 -82.29
CA ALA A 14 -25.59 20.85 -81.14
C ALA A 14 -24.31 20.76 -80.29
N ALA A 15 -23.63 21.90 -80.08
CA ALA A 15 -22.55 21.99 -79.13
C ALA A 15 -23.11 21.77 -77.70
N PRO A 16 -22.42 21.02 -76.82
CA PRO A 16 -22.86 20.88 -75.44
C PRO A 16 -22.79 22.25 -74.76
N SER A 17 -23.90 22.69 -74.16
CA SER A 17 -23.91 23.86 -73.29
C SER A 17 -22.90 23.66 -72.16
N PRO A 18 -22.09 24.66 -71.79
CA PRO A 18 -21.22 24.55 -70.63
C PRO A 18 -22.11 24.37 -69.41
N GLY A 19 -22.11 23.17 -68.83
CA GLY A 19 -22.84 22.89 -67.60
C GLY A 19 -22.36 23.86 -66.54
N GLN A 20 -23.21 24.80 -66.14
CA GLN A 20 -22.95 25.69 -65.02
C GLN A 20 -22.63 24.84 -63.80
N SER A 21 -21.35 24.81 -63.43
CA SER A 21 -20.90 24.08 -62.26
C SER A 21 -21.52 24.74 -61.03
N ARG A 22 -22.46 24.06 -60.37
CA ARG A 22 -23.11 24.48 -59.12
C ARG A 22 -22.14 24.38 -57.92
N ARG A 23 -20.97 25.02 -58.02
CA ARG A 23 -19.89 24.95 -57.02
C ARG A 23 -19.98 26.03 -55.92
N GLY A 24 -20.86 27.03 -56.06
CA GLY A 24 -20.99 28.12 -55.08
C GLY A 24 -21.68 27.73 -53.77
N VAL A 25 -22.76 26.95 -53.83
CA VAL A 25 -23.55 26.58 -52.64
C VAL A 25 -22.75 25.70 -51.68
N VAL A 26 -21.91 24.80 -52.22
CA VAL A 26 -21.05 23.92 -51.41
C VAL A 26 -20.04 24.73 -50.60
N MET A 27 -19.47 25.81 -51.15
CA MET A 27 -18.58 26.70 -50.39
C MET A 27 -19.30 27.36 -49.21
N VAL A 28 -20.54 27.83 -49.40
CA VAL A 28 -21.31 28.47 -48.33
C VAL A 28 -21.62 27.48 -47.20
N ILE A 29 -22.07 26.27 -47.56
CA ILE A 29 -22.35 25.21 -46.57
C ILE A 29 -21.06 24.78 -45.86
N ALA A 30 -19.96 24.62 -46.60
CA ALA A 30 -18.67 24.25 -46.02
C ALA A 30 -18.16 25.33 -45.04
N ALA A 31 -18.32 26.61 -45.35
CA ALA A 31 -17.94 27.71 -44.45
C ALA A 31 -18.75 27.69 -43.14
N ILE A 32 -20.06 27.44 -43.21
CA ILE A 32 -20.92 27.34 -42.02
C ILE A 32 -20.56 26.11 -41.18
N LEU A 33 -20.35 24.96 -41.83
CA LEU A 33 -19.93 23.73 -41.13
C LEU A 33 -18.57 23.89 -40.46
N LEU A 34 -17.63 24.60 -41.08
CA LEU A 34 -16.33 24.86 -40.49
C LEU A 34 -16.44 25.67 -39.19
N ILE A 35 -17.28 26.71 -39.17
CA ILE A 35 -17.56 27.50 -37.96
C ILE A 35 -18.14 26.59 -36.86
N LEU A 36 -19.07 25.71 -37.22
CA LEU A 36 -19.69 24.79 -36.28
C LEU A 36 -18.68 23.77 -35.72
N VAL A 37 -17.78 23.24 -36.55
CA VAL A 37 -16.68 22.37 -36.09
C VAL A 37 -15.77 23.10 -35.11
N PHE A 38 -15.38 24.35 -35.40
CA PHE A 38 -14.58 25.15 -34.47
C PHE A 38 -15.31 25.46 -33.16
N ALA A 39 -16.63 25.69 -33.20
CA ALA A 39 -17.43 25.88 -32.00
C ALA A 39 -17.43 24.63 -31.11
N PHE A 40 -17.59 23.44 -31.70
CA PHE A 40 -17.52 22.17 -30.96
C PHE A 40 -16.11 21.88 -30.43
N LEU A 41 -15.07 22.23 -31.18
CA LEU A 41 -13.68 22.08 -30.74
C LEU A 41 -13.38 22.98 -29.54
N ALA A 42 -13.74 24.27 -29.63
CA ALA A 42 -13.64 25.23 -28.55
C ALA A 42 -14.35 24.74 -27.28
N PHE A 43 -15.60 24.30 -27.42
CA PHE A 43 -16.39 23.75 -26.32
C PHE A 43 -15.73 22.50 -25.70
N SER A 44 -15.22 21.59 -26.54
CA SER A 44 -14.58 20.36 -26.06
C SER A 44 -13.30 20.63 -25.27
N VAL A 45 -12.51 21.63 -25.65
CA VAL A 45 -11.29 22.02 -24.91
C VAL A 45 -11.64 22.60 -23.54
N ASP A 46 -12.61 23.50 -23.46
CA ASP A 46 -13.02 24.10 -22.19
C ASP A 46 -13.60 23.06 -21.22
N VAL A 47 -14.50 22.18 -21.71
CA VAL A 47 -15.06 21.09 -20.89
C VAL A 47 -13.98 20.10 -20.48
N GLY A 48 -13.07 19.76 -21.39
CA GLY A 48 -11.93 18.88 -21.09
C GLY A 48 -11.01 19.46 -20.02
N TYR A 49 -10.75 20.77 -20.07
CA TYR A 49 -9.96 21.46 -19.06
C TYR A 49 -10.63 21.48 -17.68
N MET A 50 -11.94 21.73 -17.63
CA MET A 50 -12.71 21.63 -16.39
C MET A 50 -12.68 20.19 -15.84
N ALA A 51 -12.94 19.18 -16.67
CA ALA A 51 -12.90 17.79 -16.25
C ALA A 51 -11.52 17.37 -15.70
N LEU A 52 -10.43 17.79 -16.37
CA LEU A 52 -9.07 17.57 -15.90
C LEU A 52 -8.82 18.25 -14.55
N THR A 53 -9.20 19.53 -14.42
CA THR A 53 -9.04 20.30 -13.19
C THR A 53 -9.79 19.64 -12.03
N LYS A 54 -10.98 19.09 -12.28
CA LYS A 54 -11.75 18.35 -11.26
C LYS A 54 -11.02 17.11 -10.78
N SER A 55 -10.47 16.33 -11.70
CA SER A 55 -9.68 15.14 -11.39
C SER A 55 -8.43 15.48 -10.58
N GLN A 56 -7.74 16.55 -10.95
CA GLN A 56 -6.57 17.06 -10.21
C GLN A 56 -6.95 17.49 -8.79
N LEU A 57 -8.05 18.21 -8.62
CA LEU A 57 -8.55 18.62 -7.31
C LEU A 57 -8.96 17.42 -6.44
N GLN A 58 -9.60 16.41 -7.03
CA GLN A 58 -9.95 15.18 -6.33
C GLN A 58 -8.70 14.43 -5.85
N ASN A 59 -7.69 14.27 -6.71
CA ASN A 59 -6.42 13.64 -6.33
C ASN A 59 -5.74 14.37 -5.18
N ALA A 60 -5.74 15.72 -5.21
CA ALA A 60 -5.20 16.53 -4.13
C ALA A 60 -6.00 16.35 -2.82
N ALA A 61 -7.34 16.30 -2.91
CA ALA A 61 -8.20 16.10 -1.75
C ALA A 61 -8.00 14.70 -1.14
N ASP A 62 -7.95 13.65 -1.97
CA ASP A 62 -7.75 12.27 -1.53
C ASP A 62 -6.40 12.09 -0.84
N ALA A 63 -5.32 12.63 -1.43
CA ALA A 63 -3.98 12.59 -0.85
C ALA A 63 -3.91 13.36 0.48
N ALA A 64 -4.47 14.57 0.52
CA ALA A 64 -4.49 15.40 1.71
C ALA A 64 -5.31 14.77 2.86
N ALA A 65 -6.50 14.24 2.55
CA ALA A 65 -7.32 13.54 3.53
C ALA A 65 -6.59 12.31 4.07
N PHE A 66 -5.95 11.53 3.19
CA PHE A 66 -5.17 10.35 3.59
C PHE A 66 -4.01 10.72 4.53
N ALA A 67 -3.20 11.72 4.17
CA ALA A 67 -2.11 12.20 5.02
C ALA A 67 -2.61 12.70 6.38
N GLY A 68 -3.70 13.48 6.40
CA GLY A 68 -4.33 13.90 7.65
C GLY A 68 -4.82 12.73 8.49
N SER A 69 -5.43 11.71 7.88
CA SER A 69 -5.93 10.53 8.60
C SER A 69 -4.82 9.67 9.22
N TYR A 70 -3.62 9.68 8.62
CA TYR A 70 -2.45 9.01 9.18
C TYR A 70 -2.00 9.64 10.49
N GLU A 71 -2.16 10.96 10.62
CA GLU A 71 -1.79 11.74 11.80
C GLU A 71 -2.90 11.87 12.83
N ILE A 72 -4.05 11.21 12.64
CA ILE A 72 -5.27 11.45 13.43
C ILE A 72 -5.13 11.15 14.94
N GLY A 73 -4.14 10.35 15.31
CA GLY A 73 -3.78 10.09 16.71
C GLY A 73 -3.02 11.23 17.40
N ASN A 74 -2.58 12.24 16.65
CA ASN A 74 -1.83 13.40 17.14
C ASN A 74 -2.76 14.62 17.38
N ALA A 75 -2.17 15.75 17.80
CA ALA A 75 -2.92 16.99 18.01
C ALA A 75 -3.57 17.49 16.70
N PRO A 76 -4.78 18.08 16.74
CA PRO A 76 -5.49 18.53 15.53
C PRO A 76 -4.67 19.47 14.63
N ALA A 77 -3.76 20.26 15.20
CA ALA A 77 -2.86 21.12 14.42
C ALA A 77 -1.91 20.31 13.51
N VAL A 78 -1.40 19.16 13.98
CA VAL A 78 -0.50 18.28 13.23
C VAL A 78 -1.26 17.63 12.07
N VAL A 79 -2.50 17.18 12.34
CA VAL A 79 -3.40 16.61 11.32
C VAL A 79 -3.66 17.62 10.19
N ARG A 80 -4.00 18.86 10.54
CA ARG A 80 -4.25 19.92 9.56
C ARG A 80 -3.00 20.27 8.77
N GLN A 81 -1.86 20.39 9.46
CA GLN A 81 -0.59 20.68 8.81
C GLN A 81 -0.23 19.60 7.77
N ALA A 82 -0.30 18.32 8.12
CA ALA A 82 -0.01 17.21 7.21
C ALA A 82 -0.93 17.23 5.98
N ALA A 83 -2.23 17.46 6.17
CA ALA A 83 -3.19 17.58 5.07
C ALA A 83 -2.88 18.78 4.15
N ILE A 84 -2.57 19.95 4.71
CA ILE A 84 -2.26 21.17 3.95
C ILE A 84 -0.96 21.01 3.16
N GLU A 85 0.08 20.44 3.76
CA GLU A 85 1.37 20.21 3.10
C GLU A 85 1.21 19.23 1.93
N THR A 86 0.52 18.10 2.13
CA THR A 86 0.26 17.14 1.05
C THR A 86 -0.63 17.72 -0.05
N ALA A 87 -1.62 18.57 0.28
CA ALA A 87 -2.40 19.27 -0.74
C ALA A 87 -1.51 20.19 -1.60
N PHE A 88 -0.57 20.90 -0.96
CA PHE A 88 0.33 21.83 -1.65
C PHE A 88 1.32 21.15 -2.60
N GLU A 89 1.68 19.89 -2.36
CA GLU A 89 2.49 19.08 -3.27
C GLU A 89 1.75 18.70 -4.57
N ASN A 90 0.41 18.82 -4.57
CA ASN A 90 -0.43 18.53 -5.72
C ASN A 90 -0.74 19.80 -6.52
N ASN A 91 -0.86 19.65 -7.84
CA ASN A 91 -1.18 20.75 -8.75
C ASN A 91 -2.58 20.57 -9.36
N ALA A 92 -3.35 21.65 -9.39
CA ALA A 92 -4.61 21.74 -10.13
C ALA A 92 -4.62 23.02 -11.00
N ALA A 93 -5.11 22.90 -12.23
CA ALA A 93 -5.16 24.01 -13.18
C ALA A 93 -3.79 24.72 -13.39
N GLY A 94 -2.68 23.99 -13.21
CA GLY A 94 -1.32 24.51 -13.37
C GLY A 94 -0.77 25.31 -12.18
N SER A 95 -1.37 25.20 -10.99
CA SER A 95 -0.84 25.81 -9.76
C SER A 95 -0.95 24.84 -8.57
N PRO A 96 -0.11 24.99 -7.53
CA PRO A 96 -0.26 24.24 -6.29
C PRO A 96 -1.64 24.44 -5.67
N VAL A 97 -2.21 23.37 -5.09
CA VAL A 97 -3.49 23.44 -4.38
C VAL A 97 -3.25 23.98 -2.98
N VAL A 98 -3.77 25.17 -2.69
CA VAL A 98 -3.68 25.79 -1.37
C VAL A 98 -4.99 25.54 -0.63
N VAL A 99 -4.91 24.88 0.52
CA VAL A 99 -6.07 24.55 1.36
C VAL A 99 -6.03 25.40 2.64
N PRO A 100 -7.07 26.21 2.91
CA PRO A 100 -7.23 26.88 4.20
C PRO A 100 -7.43 25.87 5.34
N ASP A 101 -6.99 26.22 6.55
CA ASP A 101 -7.19 25.40 7.75
C ASP A 101 -8.66 25.02 7.99
N ALA A 102 -9.58 25.94 7.68
CA ALA A 102 -11.04 25.74 7.79
C ALA A 102 -11.62 24.71 6.82
N ASP A 103 -10.91 24.40 5.72
CA ASP A 103 -11.33 23.37 4.76
C ASP A 103 -10.75 21.99 5.12
N VAL A 104 -10.02 21.87 6.24
CA VAL A 104 -9.59 20.61 6.85
C VAL A 104 -10.38 20.39 8.14
N GLU A 105 -11.36 19.50 8.06
CA GLU A 105 -12.29 19.22 9.15
C GLU A 105 -11.99 17.83 9.74
N LEU A 106 -11.76 17.78 11.05
CA LEU A 106 -11.62 16.53 11.78
C LEU A 106 -13.00 16.11 12.29
N GLY A 107 -13.30 14.81 12.22
CA GLY A 107 -14.60 14.33 12.63
C GLY A 107 -14.71 12.82 12.80
N VAL A 108 -15.94 12.40 13.05
CA VAL A 108 -16.33 11.01 13.14
C VAL A 108 -17.08 10.64 11.87
N PHE A 109 -16.53 9.71 11.11
CA PHE A 109 -17.19 9.01 10.03
C PHE A 109 -17.80 7.72 10.58
N ASP A 110 -19.10 7.53 10.37
CA ASP A 110 -19.80 6.28 10.66
C ASP A 110 -19.85 5.44 9.37
N TYR A 111 -19.24 4.25 9.41
CA TYR A 111 -19.15 3.36 8.25
C TYR A 111 -20.50 2.76 7.84
N VAL A 112 -21.44 2.63 8.78
CA VAL A 112 -22.77 2.05 8.55
C VAL A 112 -23.69 3.09 7.92
N THR A 113 -23.79 4.27 8.54
CA THR A 113 -24.66 5.34 8.02
C THR A 113 -24.04 6.11 6.86
N LYS A 114 -22.71 5.99 6.67
CA LYS A 114 -21.91 6.76 5.71
C LYS A 114 -21.99 8.26 5.95
N GLU A 115 -22.15 8.66 7.21
CA GLU A 115 -22.24 10.05 7.61
C GLU A 115 -20.94 10.52 8.25
N PHE A 116 -20.55 11.75 7.94
CA PHE A 116 -19.43 12.44 8.58
C PHE A 116 -19.97 13.56 9.45
N VAL A 117 -19.59 13.55 10.73
CA VAL A 117 -19.92 14.59 11.70
C VAL A 117 -18.65 15.22 12.22
N VAL A 118 -18.53 16.55 12.11
CA VAL A 118 -17.38 17.30 12.63
C VAL A 118 -17.31 17.13 14.15
N ASN A 119 -16.16 16.64 14.64
CA ASN A 119 -15.89 16.40 16.05
C ASN A 119 -14.38 16.26 16.27
N GLU A 120 -13.78 17.26 16.92
CA GLU A 120 -12.34 17.29 17.15
C GLU A 120 -11.89 16.60 18.45
N LEU A 121 -12.83 16.17 19.31
CA LEU A 121 -12.49 15.57 20.60
C LEU A 121 -12.03 14.11 20.47
N SER A 122 -12.61 13.38 19.51
CA SER A 122 -12.25 11.98 19.24
C SER A 122 -12.50 11.66 17.76
N PRO A 123 -11.78 12.31 16.84
CA PRO A 123 -11.96 12.11 15.41
C PRO A 123 -11.45 10.72 14.99
N ASN A 124 -12.17 10.06 14.09
CA ASN A 124 -11.72 8.84 13.40
C ASN A 124 -11.55 9.05 11.89
N ALA A 125 -11.87 10.25 11.40
CA ALA A 125 -11.73 10.63 10.00
C ALA A 125 -11.35 12.11 9.84
N VAL A 126 -10.80 12.41 8.66
CA VAL A 126 -10.46 13.77 8.22
C VAL A 126 -11.15 14.01 6.87
N ARG A 127 -11.84 15.15 6.76
CA ARG A 127 -12.42 15.65 5.52
C ARG A 127 -11.62 16.84 5.03
N VAL A 128 -11.20 16.80 3.77
CA VAL A 128 -10.47 17.90 3.12
C VAL A 128 -11.24 18.37 1.91
N THR A 129 -11.41 19.69 1.78
CA THR A 129 -12.00 20.33 0.60
C THR A 129 -10.94 21.15 -0.14
N THR A 130 -10.75 20.86 -1.43
CA THR A 130 -9.83 21.58 -2.31
C THR A 130 -10.63 22.43 -3.30
N ARG A 131 -10.10 23.60 -3.68
CA ARG A 131 -10.82 24.56 -4.52
C ARG A 131 -9.90 25.26 -5.52
N VAL A 132 -10.45 25.59 -6.68
CA VAL A 132 -9.93 26.62 -7.58
C VAL A 132 -11.02 27.64 -7.85
N ASN A 133 -10.66 28.92 -7.79
CA ASN A 133 -11.56 30.03 -8.07
C ASN A 133 -11.04 30.84 -9.26
N GLU A 134 -11.96 31.44 -10.00
CA GLU A 134 -11.73 32.39 -11.09
C GLU A 134 -10.77 31.87 -12.19
N ARG A 135 -10.81 30.55 -12.49
CA ARG A 135 -9.95 29.97 -13.51
C ARG A 135 -10.48 30.27 -14.91
N ARG A 136 -9.63 30.92 -15.71
CA ARG A 136 -10.00 31.38 -17.05
C ARG A 136 -10.23 30.23 -18.02
N LEU A 137 -11.34 30.29 -18.76
CA LEU A 137 -11.64 29.41 -19.88
C LEU A 137 -10.96 29.92 -21.16
N PHE A 138 -10.66 28.99 -22.07
CA PHE A 138 -9.92 29.29 -23.30
C PHE A 138 -10.81 29.94 -24.36
N PHE A 139 -12.00 29.38 -24.62
CA PHE A 139 -12.84 29.78 -25.76
C PHE A 139 -14.25 30.28 -25.37
N ALA A 140 -14.77 29.87 -24.22
CA ALA A 140 -16.02 30.35 -23.63
C ALA A 140 -16.10 31.89 -23.44
N PRO A 141 -14.99 32.66 -23.33
CA PRO A 141 -15.05 34.13 -23.36
C PRO A 141 -15.80 34.72 -24.56
N VAL A 142 -15.86 34.01 -25.69
CA VAL A 142 -16.65 34.41 -26.87
C VAL A 142 -18.15 34.50 -26.55
N LEU A 143 -18.62 33.68 -25.61
CA LEU A 143 -20.00 33.68 -25.09
C LEU A 143 -20.15 34.51 -23.81
N LYS A 144 -19.17 35.36 -23.47
CA LYS A 144 -19.11 36.14 -22.23
C LYS A 144 -19.02 35.30 -20.94
N HIS A 145 -18.57 34.03 -21.05
CA HIS A 145 -18.24 33.19 -19.92
C HIS A 145 -16.72 33.10 -19.79
N TYR A 146 -16.14 33.87 -18.85
CA TYR A 146 -14.69 34.04 -18.80
C TYR A 146 -14.00 33.05 -17.89
N ASN A 147 -14.63 32.69 -16.76
CA ASN A 147 -14.01 31.92 -15.70
C ASN A 147 -14.94 30.80 -15.21
N PHE A 148 -14.37 29.83 -14.50
CA PHE A 148 -15.10 28.85 -13.71
C PHE A 148 -14.48 28.71 -12.32
N ASP A 149 -15.33 28.31 -11.39
CA ASP A 149 -14.95 27.88 -10.04
C ASP A 149 -15.22 26.38 -9.92
N MET A 150 -14.42 25.69 -9.12
CA MET A 150 -14.61 24.28 -8.88
C MET A 150 -13.99 23.82 -7.58
N ASP A 151 -14.68 22.90 -6.92
CA ASP A 151 -14.26 22.26 -5.69
C ASP A 151 -14.31 20.72 -5.82
N ALA A 152 -13.54 20.06 -4.95
CA ALA A 152 -13.60 18.64 -4.71
C ALA A 152 -13.37 18.37 -3.22
N SER A 153 -13.92 17.26 -2.71
CA SER A 153 -13.77 16.88 -1.31
C SER A 153 -13.48 15.40 -1.16
N ALA A 154 -12.71 15.04 -0.15
CA ALA A 154 -12.41 13.66 0.20
C ALA A 154 -12.51 13.45 1.71
N ILE A 155 -12.85 12.23 2.12
CA ILE A 155 -12.87 11.80 3.52
C ILE A 155 -11.99 10.56 3.62
N ALA A 156 -11.01 10.59 4.52
CA ALA A 156 -10.19 9.44 4.86
C ALA A 156 -10.41 9.09 6.33
N MET A 157 -10.61 7.81 6.61
CA MET A 157 -10.95 7.27 7.92
C MET A 157 -9.86 6.31 8.38
N LEU A 158 -9.46 6.42 9.65
CA LEU A 158 -8.61 5.46 10.33
C LEU A 158 -9.41 4.80 11.46
N ASN A 159 -9.69 3.51 11.29
CA ASN A 159 -10.33 2.73 12.34
C ASN A 159 -9.26 2.25 13.34
N PRO A 160 -9.41 2.55 14.64
CA PRO A 160 -8.55 1.96 15.65
C PRO A 160 -8.68 0.44 15.61
N ARG A 161 -7.54 -0.25 15.65
CA ARG A 161 -7.45 -1.72 15.73
C ARG A 161 -6.97 -2.10 17.10
N ASP A 162 -7.72 -2.95 17.79
CA ASP A 162 -7.24 -3.59 19.00
C ASP A 162 -6.25 -4.69 18.61
N ILE A 163 -4.99 -4.53 18.99
CA ILE A 163 -3.94 -5.54 18.82
C ILE A 163 -3.75 -6.21 20.17
N VAL A 164 -3.95 -7.53 20.22
CA VAL A 164 -3.71 -8.34 21.43
C VAL A 164 -2.46 -9.17 21.21
N PHE A 165 -1.46 -8.99 22.07
CA PHE A 165 -0.32 -9.89 22.15
C PHE A 165 -0.68 -11.07 23.06
N VAL A 166 -0.74 -12.26 22.49
CA VAL A 166 -0.93 -13.51 23.23
C VAL A 166 0.43 -14.21 23.29
N VAL A 167 0.96 -14.38 24.49
CA VAL A 167 2.20 -15.14 24.72
C VAL A 167 1.82 -16.56 25.10
N ASP A 168 2.03 -17.51 24.18
CA ASP A 168 1.82 -18.93 24.47
C ASP A 168 3.01 -19.49 25.27
N LEU A 169 2.81 -19.66 26.58
CA LEU A 169 3.82 -20.26 27.47
C LEU A 169 3.99 -21.77 27.28
N SER A 170 3.02 -22.43 26.64
CA SER A 170 3.03 -23.89 26.47
C SER A 170 3.76 -24.36 25.21
N GLY A 171 3.93 -23.47 24.23
CA GLY A 171 4.46 -23.81 22.90
C GLY A 171 3.48 -24.61 22.03
N SER A 172 2.22 -24.80 22.47
CA SER A 172 1.18 -25.50 21.70
C SER A 172 0.79 -24.82 20.39
N MET A 173 1.06 -23.51 20.26
CA MET A 173 0.82 -22.72 19.07
C MET A 173 2.07 -22.54 18.20
N ASN A 174 3.18 -23.24 18.51
CA ASN A 174 4.46 -23.05 17.83
C ASN A 174 4.52 -23.67 16.43
N ASP A 175 3.63 -24.60 16.08
CA ASP A 175 3.68 -25.39 14.83
C ASP A 175 3.76 -24.50 13.56
N ASP A 176 2.99 -23.41 13.53
CA ASP A 176 2.96 -22.45 12.41
C ASP A 176 3.96 -21.28 12.56
N THR A 177 4.68 -21.18 13.68
CA THR A 177 5.55 -20.03 14.00
C THR A 177 7.03 -20.38 14.12
N GLU A 178 7.44 -21.59 13.77
CA GLU A 178 8.85 -22.00 13.83
C GLU A 178 9.72 -21.20 12.84
N PRO A 179 10.61 -20.30 13.32
CA PRO A 179 11.32 -19.36 12.44
C PRO A 179 12.17 -20.04 11.37
N CYS A 180 12.80 -21.14 11.71
CA CYS A 180 13.70 -21.95 10.87
C CYS A 180 12.97 -22.67 9.74
N TRP A 181 11.84 -23.31 10.02
CA TRP A 181 11.00 -23.95 9.02
C TRP A 181 10.29 -22.91 8.16
N ALA A 182 9.64 -21.91 8.76
CA ALA A 182 8.91 -20.88 8.03
C ALA A 182 9.83 -20.11 7.05
N THR A 183 11.06 -19.78 7.48
CA THR A 183 12.06 -19.14 6.60
C THR A 183 12.36 -20.02 5.38
N SER A 184 12.52 -21.32 5.59
CA SER A 184 12.83 -22.28 4.52
C SER A 184 11.67 -22.43 3.53
N GLU A 185 10.44 -22.55 4.03
CA GLU A 185 9.22 -22.66 3.20
C GLU A 185 8.94 -21.40 2.39
N ILE A 186 9.07 -20.22 3.01
CA ILE A 186 8.87 -18.94 2.32
C ILE A 186 9.91 -18.80 1.20
N ASN A 187 11.18 -19.08 1.48
CA ASN A 187 12.23 -19.07 0.46
C ASN A 187 11.92 -20.03 -0.69
N ALA A 188 11.50 -21.27 -0.39
CA ALA A 188 11.15 -22.26 -1.41
C ALA A 188 9.98 -21.79 -2.28
N LYS A 189 8.94 -21.21 -1.68
CA LYS A 189 7.75 -20.69 -2.37
C LYS A 189 8.06 -19.54 -3.32
N PHE A 190 8.97 -18.63 -2.92
CA PHE A 190 9.30 -17.44 -3.70
C PHE A 190 10.58 -17.58 -4.54
N ALA A 191 11.33 -18.67 -4.41
CA ALA A 191 12.53 -18.93 -5.22
C ALA A 191 12.24 -18.87 -6.72
N ALA A 192 11.16 -19.51 -7.18
CA ALA A 192 10.75 -19.51 -8.59
C ALA A 192 10.34 -18.11 -9.10
N GLN A 193 10.02 -17.18 -8.19
CA GLN A 193 9.65 -15.79 -8.50
C GLN A 193 10.86 -14.85 -8.47
N GLY A 194 12.08 -15.38 -8.29
CA GLY A 194 13.33 -14.61 -8.25
C GLY A 194 13.76 -14.19 -6.84
N TYR A 195 13.10 -14.69 -5.79
CA TYR A 195 13.43 -14.34 -4.40
C TYR A 195 13.79 -15.56 -3.54
N PRO A 196 14.93 -16.23 -3.83
CA PRO A 196 15.31 -17.49 -3.18
C PRO A 196 15.72 -17.36 -1.71
N THR A 197 15.92 -16.13 -1.22
CA THR A 197 16.37 -15.85 0.16
C THR A 197 15.54 -14.77 0.83
N VAL A 198 14.33 -14.49 0.34
CA VAL A 198 13.49 -13.38 0.83
C VAL A 198 13.22 -13.42 2.33
N ALA A 199 13.10 -14.60 2.91
CA ALA A 199 12.77 -14.76 4.31
C ALA A 199 13.98 -14.61 5.24
N ASN A 200 15.20 -14.84 4.73
CA ASN A 200 16.42 -14.75 5.54
C ASN A 200 16.64 -13.34 6.15
N PRO A 201 16.61 -12.25 5.36
CA PRO A 201 16.77 -10.91 5.93
C PRO A 201 15.56 -10.53 6.79
N LEU A 202 14.32 -10.93 6.40
CA LEU A 202 13.13 -10.66 7.21
C LEU A 202 13.24 -11.28 8.61
N MET A 203 13.75 -12.50 8.72
CA MET A 203 13.94 -13.14 10.01
C MET A 203 15.11 -12.55 10.79
N ALA A 204 16.17 -12.11 10.11
CA ALA A 204 17.27 -11.38 10.73
C ALA A 204 16.80 -10.03 11.31
N ASP A 205 15.93 -9.31 10.60
CA ASP A 205 15.32 -8.07 11.06
C ASP A 205 14.48 -8.30 12.32
N VAL A 206 13.66 -9.37 12.34
CA VAL A 206 12.88 -9.76 13.54
C VAL A 206 13.80 -10.02 14.75
N PHE A 207 14.88 -10.76 14.57
CA PHE A 207 15.85 -11.03 15.64
C PHE A 207 16.57 -9.75 16.13
N SER A 208 16.84 -8.83 15.20
CA SER A 208 17.41 -7.52 15.50
C SER A 208 16.43 -6.64 16.29
N ASP A 209 15.16 -6.59 15.87
CA ASP A 209 14.11 -5.77 16.48
C ASP A 209 13.77 -6.23 17.91
N PHE A 210 13.75 -7.54 18.14
CA PHE A 210 13.62 -8.11 19.48
C PHE A 210 14.91 -8.02 20.30
N GLY A 211 16.03 -7.62 19.68
CA GLY A 211 17.32 -7.51 20.33
C GLY A 211 17.89 -8.86 20.76
N PHE A 212 17.54 -9.97 20.09
CA PHE A 212 18.06 -11.31 20.40
C PHE A 212 19.47 -11.56 19.85
N GLY A 213 19.91 -10.75 18.88
CA GLY A 213 21.22 -10.85 18.24
C GLY A 213 21.11 -11.37 16.81
N SER A 214 22.15 -12.03 16.32
CA SER A 214 22.13 -12.60 14.96
C SER A 214 21.21 -13.80 14.89
N TYR A 215 20.38 -13.88 13.85
CA TYR A 215 19.53 -15.04 13.60
C TYR A 215 20.39 -16.32 13.42
N PRO A 216 20.18 -17.38 14.23
CA PRO A 216 21.03 -18.59 14.22
C PRO A 216 20.79 -19.52 13.02
N GLY A 217 19.70 -19.33 12.27
CA GLY A 217 19.46 -19.98 10.98
C GLY A 217 18.84 -21.38 11.06
N VAL A 218 19.49 -22.33 11.74
CA VAL A 218 19.06 -23.74 11.78
C VAL A 218 18.29 -24.05 13.06
N THR A 219 17.30 -24.93 12.96
CA THR A 219 16.63 -25.52 14.12
C THR A 219 17.67 -26.26 14.95
N GLN A 220 17.69 -25.98 16.25
CA GLN A 220 18.44 -26.78 17.21
C GLN A 220 17.48 -27.42 18.21
N HIS A 221 17.46 -28.75 18.31
CA HIS A 221 16.61 -29.42 19.30
C HIS A 221 17.28 -29.53 20.67
N VAL A 222 16.47 -29.85 21.68
CA VAL A 222 16.93 -29.97 23.07
C VAL A 222 18.03 -31.04 23.16
N GLY A 223 19.19 -30.66 23.71
CA GLY A 223 20.32 -31.57 23.92
C GLY A 223 21.13 -31.90 22.67
N GLU A 224 20.82 -31.32 21.50
CA GLU A 224 21.53 -31.60 20.24
C GLU A 224 23.07 -31.44 20.35
N PRO A 225 23.62 -30.41 21.02
CA PRO A 225 25.08 -30.30 21.23
C PRO A 225 25.72 -31.47 21.99
N LEU A 226 24.93 -32.21 22.76
CA LEU A 226 25.37 -33.41 23.49
C LEU A 226 25.11 -34.70 22.73
N GLY A 227 24.60 -34.63 21.50
CA GLY A 227 24.28 -35.79 20.68
C GLY A 227 22.95 -36.46 21.02
N VAL A 228 22.05 -35.76 21.73
CA VAL A 228 20.67 -36.22 21.96
C VAL A 228 19.95 -36.33 20.61
N SER A 229 19.18 -37.40 20.41
CA SER A 229 18.45 -37.61 19.16
C SER A 229 17.17 -36.76 19.11
N LEU A 230 16.74 -36.35 17.90
CA LEU A 230 15.47 -35.66 17.69
C LEU A 230 14.29 -36.63 17.87
N THR A 231 13.88 -36.84 19.12
CA THR A 231 12.76 -37.71 19.50
C THR A 231 11.78 -36.97 20.41
N SER A 232 10.57 -37.50 20.57
CA SER A 232 9.60 -36.98 21.55
C SER A 232 10.07 -37.13 23.00
N THR A 233 11.19 -37.81 23.23
CA THR A 233 11.80 -38.08 24.54
C THR A 233 13.11 -37.32 24.75
N ALA A 234 13.49 -36.36 23.89
CA ALA A 234 14.76 -35.62 24.01
C ALA A 234 14.96 -34.96 25.38
N ILE A 235 13.92 -34.36 25.97
CA ILE A 235 13.97 -33.82 27.34
C ILE A 235 14.17 -34.93 28.37
N ALA A 236 13.53 -36.09 28.17
CA ALA A 236 13.69 -37.22 29.07
C ALA A 236 15.13 -37.74 29.05
N GLU A 237 15.75 -37.87 27.87
CA GLU A 237 17.17 -38.24 27.71
C GLU A 237 18.08 -37.30 28.50
N MET A 238 17.83 -35.98 28.45
CA MET A 238 18.57 -34.97 29.21
C MET A 238 18.44 -35.11 30.74
N THR A 239 17.42 -35.80 31.24
CA THR A 239 17.13 -35.93 32.69
C THR A 239 17.39 -37.32 33.25
N GLN A 240 17.79 -38.29 32.41
CA GLN A 240 18.07 -39.67 32.82
C GLN A 240 19.40 -39.77 33.58
N ASP A 241 19.48 -40.74 34.50
CA ASP A 241 20.65 -41.06 35.33
C ASP A 241 21.79 -41.76 34.56
N ASP A 242 21.53 -42.21 33.34
CA ASP A 242 22.49 -42.71 32.36
C ASP A 242 22.55 -41.87 31.07
N GLY A 243 21.95 -40.67 31.09
CA GLY A 243 21.88 -39.74 29.96
C GLY A 243 23.19 -38.95 29.71
N PRO A 244 23.19 -38.03 28.73
CA PRO A 244 24.38 -37.27 28.35
C PRO A 244 24.94 -36.40 29.50
N LEU A 245 24.09 -35.95 30.41
CA LEU A 245 24.52 -35.17 31.58
C LEU A 245 25.09 -36.02 32.72
N ALA A 246 25.01 -37.36 32.66
CA ALA A 246 25.64 -38.26 33.62
C ALA A 246 27.15 -38.51 33.33
N ALA A 247 27.67 -37.98 32.21
CA ALA A 247 29.06 -38.19 31.82
C ALA A 247 30.07 -37.64 32.84
N ALA A 248 31.14 -38.39 33.10
CA ALA A 248 32.16 -38.06 34.12
C ALA A 248 32.92 -36.74 33.89
N GLY A 249 32.85 -36.17 32.69
CA GLY A 249 33.45 -34.88 32.33
C GLY A 249 32.51 -33.68 32.43
N MET A 250 31.25 -33.87 32.84
CA MET A 250 30.31 -32.76 32.97
C MET A 250 30.63 -31.88 34.19
N PRO A 251 30.56 -30.54 34.07
CA PRO A 251 30.66 -29.65 35.21
C PRO A 251 29.65 -30.01 36.30
N ALA A 252 30.05 -29.97 37.57
CA ALA A 252 29.23 -30.40 38.71
C ALA A 252 27.85 -29.73 38.80
N GLN A 253 27.71 -28.50 38.27
CA GLN A 253 26.45 -27.77 38.23
C GLN A 253 25.42 -28.33 37.23
N TYR A 254 25.86 -29.12 36.27
CA TYR A 254 25.03 -29.79 35.26
C TYR A 254 25.04 -31.32 35.39
N GLN A 255 26.06 -31.88 36.05
CA GLN A 255 26.30 -33.32 36.10
C GLN A 255 25.25 -34.05 36.93
N ILE A 256 24.51 -34.96 36.28
CA ILE A 256 23.55 -35.85 36.94
C ILE A 256 24.31 -37.01 37.61
N LEU A 257 23.96 -37.27 38.88
CA LEU A 257 24.50 -38.37 39.68
C LEU A 257 23.42 -39.44 39.89
N VAL A 258 23.86 -40.67 40.13
CA VAL A 258 22.97 -41.83 40.33
C VAL A 258 22.00 -41.64 41.49
N ASP A 259 22.42 -40.91 42.54
CA ASP A 259 21.60 -40.67 43.73
C ASP A 259 20.76 -39.37 43.65
N ASP A 260 20.80 -38.64 42.53
CA ASP A 260 19.98 -37.44 42.36
C ASP A 260 18.51 -37.81 42.22
N ASP A 261 17.64 -37.13 42.96
CA ASP A 261 16.20 -37.25 42.77
C ASP A 261 15.74 -36.60 41.44
N GLU A 262 14.51 -36.88 41.03
CA GLU A 262 13.95 -36.35 39.78
C GLU A 262 13.95 -34.81 39.71
N TYR A 263 13.74 -34.13 40.84
CA TYR A 263 13.72 -32.68 40.89
C TYR A 263 15.12 -32.11 40.62
N VAL A 264 16.15 -32.66 41.27
CA VAL A 264 17.55 -32.27 41.09
C VAL A 264 18.01 -32.54 39.66
N ARG A 265 17.64 -33.68 39.07
CA ARG A 265 17.97 -34.00 37.66
C ARG A 265 17.38 -33.00 36.69
N LYS A 266 16.11 -32.62 36.89
CA LYS A 266 15.43 -31.57 36.10
C LYS A 266 16.11 -30.22 36.26
N GLU A 267 16.43 -29.82 37.48
CA GLU A 267 17.12 -28.56 37.76
C GLU A 267 18.48 -28.49 37.03
N LYS A 268 19.30 -29.54 37.13
CA LYS A 268 20.59 -29.63 36.45
C LYS A 268 20.46 -29.60 34.92
N ALA A 269 19.48 -30.32 34.37
CA ALA A 269 19.21 -30.30 32.94
C ALA A 269 18.73 -28.92 32.45
N TYR A 270 17.87 -28.25 33.22
CA TYR A 270 17.39 -26.90 32.90
C TYR A 270 18.52 -25.88 32.94
N ARG A 271 19.41 -25.97 33.94
CA ARG A 271 20.61 -25.13 34.00
C ARG A 271 21.47 -25.28 32.78
N TRP A 272 21.75 -26.52 32.39
CA TRP A 272 22.56 -26.78 31.19
C TRP A 272 21.91 -26.19 29.94
N MET A 273 20.61 -26.37 29.74
CA MET A 273 19.89 -25.83 28.58
C MET A 273 19.91 -24.29 28.54
N ILE A 274 19.70 -23.63 29.67
CA ILE A 274 19.75 -22.16 29.76
C ILE A 274 21.14 -21.66 29.37
N ASP A 275 22.17 -22.22 30.00
CA ASP A 275 23.53 -21.68 29.91
C ASP A 275 24.27 -22.09 28.62
N ASN A 276 23.92 -23.24 28.02
CA ASN A 276 24.68 -23.83 26.90
C ASN A 276 23.88 -23.97 25.60
N GLN A 277 22.54 -23.84 25.62
CA GLN A 277 21.73 -23.78 24.40
C GLN A 277 21.10 -22.40 24.24
N ILE A 278 20.25 -21.98 25.17
CA ILE A 278 19.50 -20.72 25.05
C ILE A 278 20.45 -19.53 24.97
N ALA A 279 21.47 -19.45 25.85
CA ALA A 279 22.47 -18.40 25.82
C ALA A 279 23.27 -18.32 24.52
N VAL A 280 23.38 -19.43 23.77
CA VAL A 280 24.09 -19.48 22.48
C VAL A 280 23.17 -19.06 21.33
N ILE A 281 21.92 -19.54 21.32
CA ILE A 281 20.93 -19.25 20.27
C ILE A 281 20.42 -17.81 20.38
N MET A 282 20.24 -17.31 21.60
CA MET A 282 19.66 -15.99 21.91
C MET A 282 20.51 -15.24 22.96
N PRO A 283 21.75 -14.85 22.64
CA PRO A 283 22.70 -14.30 23.61
C PRO A 283 22.25 -12.99 24.27
N ASN A 284 21.38 -12.24 23.59
CA ASN A 284 20.88 -10.95 24.08
C ASN A 284 19.43 -11.03 24.59
N ALA A 285 18.86 -12.23 24.76
CA ALA A 285 17.52 -12.42 25.31
C ALA A 285 17.36 -11.72 26.67
N LYS A 286 16.12 -11.31 26.97
CA LYS A 286 15.75 -10.63 28.22
C LYS A 286 14.63 -11.42 28.92
N PRO A 287 14.82 -11.84 30.19
CA PRO A 287 16.03 -11.69 30.99
C PRO A 287 17.23 -12.45 30.39
N THR A 288 18.45 -11.97 30.68
CA THR A 288 19.68 -12.62 30.19
C THR A 288 19.64 -14.10 30.62
N PRO A 289 19.84 -15.06 29.68
CA PRO A 289 19.87 -16.48 30.03
C PRO A 289 21.01 -16.75 31.01
N ASP A 290 20.65 -16.98 32.27
CA ASP A 290 21.58 -17.25 33.36
C ASP A 290 20.87 -18.14 34.38
N SER A 291 21.31 -19.40 34.44
CA SER A 291 20.68 -20.39 35.32
C SER A 291 20.99 -20.21 36.81
N SER A 292 21.85 -19.25 37.15
CA SER A 292 22.17 -18.87 38.53
C SER A 292 21.15 -17.88 39.14
N VAL A 293 20.37 -17.20 38.29
CA VAL A 293 19.33 -16.26 38.70
C VAL A 293 18.05 -17.02 39.00
N LYS A 294 17.61 -16.99 40.26
CA LYS A 294 16.36 -17.61 40.73
C LYS A 294 15.16 -16.69 40.60
#